data_AF-A0A9X3X9E2-F1
#
_entry.id   AF-A0A9X3X9E2-F1
#
_cell.length_a   1.000
_cell.length_b   1.000
_cell.length_c   1.000
_cell.angle_alpha   90.00
_cell.angle_beta   90.00
_cell.angle_gamma   90.00
#
_symmetry.space_group_name_H-M   'P 1'
#
loop_
_entity.id
_entity.type
_entity.pdbx_description
1 polymer ?
#
loop_
_entity_poly.entity_id
_entity_poly.type
_entity_poly.pdbx_seq_one_letter_code
_entity_poly.pdbx_strand_id
1 'polypeptide(L)'
;MVHVSGEPRLLPLRICLVDMNNGHVNQAMRCLRGIVSTFFDRVRRHNPGLECVLGEVSPRDTQNPVPRDYDLYISTGGPGSPYDGDGMPWVTDYSGFLDHVVDSAIRGGETQSALFAICYSFEMVVRHFRLAAVVPRTERKFGVMPIYTTPEGQAHPLLRPFGDRLFAFEHRSWEAVDLDERLLESLGGSLLARESRDGMSKGRAILGLDVTAGVESVQFHPEADRPGVMNWVSRPEQAAAFKAAYGEVTYQAMLRTLDDPRRLARTYALVIPGWMSRRFNMLAQFRGYVELPPPSESQADIFASPPIQDRPAQAASA
;
A
#
# COMPACT_ATOMS: atom_id res chain seq x y z
N MET A 1 -6.85 -22.94 -47.36
CA MET A 1 -7.38 -22.35 -46.11
C MET A 1 -6.24 -22.29 -45.13
N VAL A 2 -5.72 -21.10 -44.86
CA VAL A 2 -4.72 -20.90 -43.81
C VAL A 2 -5.50 -20.76 -42.51
N HIS A 3 -5.42 -21.75 -41.64
CA HIS A 3 -5.88 -21.61 -40.27
C HIS A 3 -4.97 -20.58 -39.59
N VAL A 4 -5.42 -19.33 -39.50
CA VAL A 4 -4.88 -18.38 -38.53
C VAL A 4 -5.47 -18.82 -37.19
N SER A 5 -4.78 -19.70 -36.49
CA SER A 5 -5.00 -19.93 -35.07
C SER A 5 -4.57 -18.66 -34.35
N GLY A 6 -5.49 -17.71 -34.19
CA GLY A 6 -5.27 -16.56 -33.32
C GLY A 6 -5.08 -17.11 -31.91
N GLU A 7 -3.90 -16.93 -31.33
CA GLU A 7 -3.72 -17.24 -29.92
C GLU A 7 -4.78 -16.51 -29.10
N PRO A 8 -5.41 -17.16 -28.10
CA PRO A 8 -6.41 -16.50 -27.27
C PRO A 8 -5.77 -15.26 -26.63
N ARG A 9 -6.35 -14.08 -26.91
CA ARG A 9 -5.86 -12.82 -26.38
C ARG A 9 -6.04 -12.82 -24.87
N LEU A 10 -4.93 -12.75 -24.13
CA LEU A 10 -4.95 -12.63 -22.68
C LEU A 10 -5.76 -11.41 -22.24
N LEU A 11 -6.61 -11.58 -21.22
CA LEU A 11 -7.30 -10.45 -20.61
C LEU A 11 -6.27 -9.45 -20.05
N PRO A 12 -6.43 -8.13 -20.24
CA PRO A 12 -5.49 -7.15 -19.69
C PRO A 12 -5.43 -7.21 -18.17
N LEU A 13 -4.24 -6.99 -17.60
CA LEU A 13 -4.07 -6.73 -16.18
C LEU A 13 -4.31 -5.23 -15.91
N ARG A 14 -5.25 -4.91 -15.04
CA ARG A 14 -5.67 -3.53 -14.76
C ARG A 14 -5.38 -3.19 -13.30
N ILE A 15 -4.57 -2.16 -13.07
CA ILE A 15 -4.24 -1.66 -11.72
C ILE A 15 -4.72 -0.22 -11.57
N CYS A 16 -5.41 0.10 -10.48
CA CYS A 16 -5.88 1.43 -10.15
C CYS A 16 -5.17 1.98 -8.91
N LEU A 17 -4.61 3.18 -9.02
CA LEU A 17 -4.19 3.97 -7.86
C LEU A 17 -5.34 4.89 -7.44
N VAL A 18 -5.81 4.73 -6.21
CA VAL A 18 -6.86 5.58 -5.63
C VAL A 18 -6.18 6.63 -4.75
N ASP A 19 -6.00 7.82 -5.30
CA ASP A 19 -5.31 8.95 -4.70
C ASP A 19 -6.19 9.68 -3.67
N MET A 20 -5.88 9.43 -2.40
CA MET A 20 -6.59 10.00 -1.26
C MET A 20 -5.94 11.29 -0.74
N ASN A 21 -5.06 11.92 -1.51
CA ASN A 21 -4.31 13.10 -1.04
C ASN A 21 -5.09 14.43 -1.14
N ASN A 22 -6.29 14.43 -1.71
CA ASN A 22 -7.17 15.61 -1.77
C ASN A 22 -6.47 16.84 -2.41
N GLY A 23 -5.83 16.65 -3.57
CA GLY A 23 -5.10 17.71 -4.29
C GLY A 23 -3.76 18.10 -3.67
N HIS A 24 -3.38 17.57 -2.50
CA HIS A 24 -2.10 17.87 -1.87
C HIS A 24 -0.93 17.12 -2.54
N VAL A 25 0.06 17.88 -3.00
CA VAL A 25 1.31 17.33 -3.55
C VAL A 25 2.07 16.54 -2.49
N ASN A 26 2.39 15.28 -2.80
CA ASN A 26 3.14 14.39 -1.91
C ASN A 26 3.97 13.37 -2.73
N GLN A 27 4.81 12.61 -2.04
CA GLN A 27 5.72 11.65 -2.67
C GLN A 27 5.11 10.25 -2.87
N ALA A 28 3.96 9.94 -2.24
CA ALA A 28 3.38 8.60 -2.28
C ALA A 28 2.99 8.20 -3.71
N MET A 29 2.33 9.09 -4.47
CA MET A 29 1.96 8.79 -5.86
C MET A 29 3.17 8.55 -6.76
N ARG A 30 4.26 9.31 -6.59
CA ARG A 30 5.52 9.05 -7.31
C ARG A 30 6.03 7.64 -7.03
N CYS A 31 6.11 7.28 -5.75
CA CYS A 31 6.61 5.97 -5.32
C CYS A 31 5.72 4.83 -5.82
N LEU A 32 4.40 4.95 -5.68
CA LEU A 32 3.44 3.94 -6.12
C LEU A 32 3.46 3.73 -7.64
N ARG A 33 3.53 4.81 -8.44
CA ARG A 33 3.74 4.69 -9.89
C ARG A 33 5.02 3.94 -10.22
N GLY A 34 6.12 4.21 -9.50
CA GLY A 34 7.38 3.48 -9.66
C GLY A 34 7.27 2.00 -9.31
N ILE A 35 6.59 1.67 -8.21
CA ILE A 35 6.31 0.27 -7.80
C ILE A 35 5.49 -0.44 -8.88
N VAL A 36 4.41 0.18 -9.37
CA VAL A 36 3.54 -0.40 -10.40
C VAL A 36 4.28 -0.57 -11.72
N SER A 37 5.08 0.42 -12.14
CA SER A 37 5.89 0.31 -13.36
C SER A 37 6.86 -0.88 -13.29
N THR A 38 7.59 -1.00 -12.18
CA THR A 38 8.52 -2.12 -11.94
C THR A 38 7.79 -3.47 -11.95
N PHE A 39 6.59 -3.50 -11.36
CA PHE A 39 5.74 -4.68 -11.34
C PHE A 39 5.28 -5.06 -12.75
N PHE A 40 4.82 -4.10 -13.56
CA PHE A 40 4.44 -4.35 -14.96
C PHE A 40 5.60 -4.86 -15.81
N ASP A 41 6.81 -4.32 -15.64
CA ASP A 41 7.99 -4.84 -16.34
C ASP A 41 8.28 -6.30 -15.96
N ARG A 42 7.99 -6.66 -14.72
CA ARG A 42 8.11 -8.05 -14.25
C ARG A 42 7.01 -8.95 -14.79
N VAL A 43 5.77 -8.47 -14.85
CA VAL A 43 4.63 -9.16 -15.48
C VAL A 43 4.96 -9.44 -16.95
N ARG A 44 5.32 -8.42 -17.74
CA ARG A 44 5.61 -8.54 -19.17
C ARG A 44 6.78 -9.47 -19.49
N ARG A 45 7.78 -9.55 -18.61
CA ARG A 45 8.90 -10.50 -18.75
C ARG A 45 8.47 -11.96 -18.66
N HIS A 46 7.49 -12.28 -17.81
CA HIS A 46 6.98 -13.65 -17.64
C HIS A 46 5.77 -13.93 -18.53
N ASN A 47 5.06 -12.87 -18.95
CA ASN A 47 3.85 -12.93 -19.76
C ASN A 47 4.00 -12.02 -21.00
N PRO A 48 4.83 -12.41 -21.99
CA PRO A 48 4.99 -11.63 -23.22
C PRO A 48 3.63 -11.41 -23.90
N GLY A 49 3.33 -10.16 -24.26
CA GLY A 49 2.05 -9.79 -24.90
C GLY A 49 0.88 -9.52 -23.94
N LEU A 50 1.04 -9.72 -22.62
CA LEU A 50 0.03 -9.31 -21.66
C LEU A 50 -0.05 -7.78 -21.55
N GLU A 51 -1.21 -7.24 -21.93
CA GLU A 51 -1.53 -5.83 -21.77
C GLU A 51 -1.62 -5.48 -20.27
N CYS A 52 -0.96 -4.40 -19.86
CA CYS A 52 -0.97 -3.90 -18.48
C CYS A 52 -1.42 -2.45 -18.50
N VAL A 53 -2.48 -2.14 -17.76
CA VAL A 53 -3.16 -0.83 -17.75
C VAL A 53 -3.07 -0.24 -16.34
N LEU A 54 -2.56 0.98 -16.24
CA LEU A 54 -2.61 1.78 -15.02
C LEU A 54 -3.71 2.84 -15.16
N GLY A 55 -4.59 2.91 -14.17
CA GLY A 55 -5.54 4.00 -13.98
C GLY A 55 -5.29 4.74 -12.67
N GLU A 56 -5.72 5.99 -12.61
CA GLU A 56 -5.66 6.79 -11.39
C GLU A 56 -6.98 7.55 -11.20
N VAL A 57 -7.43 7.65 -9.95
CA VAL A 57 -8.61 8.42 -9.57
C VAL A 57 -8.34 9.13 -8.25
N SER A 58 -8.77 10.39 -8.14
CA SER A 58 -8.61 11.19 -6.93
C SER A 58 -9.99 11.56 -6.36
N PRO A 59 -10.69 10.64 -5.67
CA PRO A 59 -12.10 10.83 -5.30
C PRO A 59 -12.29 12.00 -4.33
N ARG A 60 -11.32 12.28 -3.45
CA ARG A 60 -11.41 13.41 -2.50
C ARG A 60 -11.30 14.77 -3.19
N ASP A 61 -10.53 14.86 -4.27
CA ASP A 61 -10.27 16.09 -5.01
C ASP A 61 -11.33 16.33 -6.10
N THR A 62 -11.59 15.30 -6.90
CA THR A 62 -12.43 15.40 -8.10
C THR A 62 -13.87 14.93 -7.90
N GLN A 63 -14.17 14.24 -6.80
CA GLN A 63 -15.44 13.53 -6.55
C GLN A 63 -15.81 12.46 -7.59
N ASN A 64 -14.88 12.10 -8.48
CA ASN A 64 -15.09 11.01 -9.41
C ASN A 64 -15.20 9.69 -8.65
N PRO A 65 -16.17 8.83 -9.00
CA PRO A 65 -16.32 7.54 -8.36
C PRO A 65 -15.12 6.64 -8.65
N VAL A 66 -14.78 5.77 -7.71
CA VAL A 66 -13.73 4.77 -7.88
C VAL A 66 -14.20 3.74 -8.93
N PRO A 67 -13.47 3.55 -10.04
CA PRO A 67 -13.87 2.61 -11.09
C PRO A 67 -13.90 1.16 -10.58
N ARG A 68 -14.77 0.32 -11.14
CA ARG A 68 -15.03 -1.08 -10.71
C ARG A 68 -14.46 -2.15 -11.64
N ASP A 69 -13.77 -1.72 -12.70
CA ASP A 69 -13.26 -2.57 -13.77
C ASP A 69 -11.74 -2.80 -13.66
N TYR A 70 -11.18 -2.74 -12.45
CA TYR A 70 -9.77 -3.02 -12.19
C TYR A 70 -9.58 -4.26 -11.34
N ASP A 71 -8.43 -4.89 -11.51
CA ASP A 71 -8.08 -6.13 -10.83
C ASP A 71 -7.45 -5.83 -9.47
N LEU A 72 -6.51 -4.89 -9.44
CA LEU A 72 -5.76 -4.52 -8.24
C LEU A 72 -5.93 -3.03 -7.96
N TYR A 73 -6.25 -2.69 -6.73
CA TYR A 73 -6.38 -1.33 -6.25
C TYR A 73 -5.34 -1.06 -5.16
N ILE A 74 -4.66 0.09 -5.25
CA ILE A 74 -3.83 0.59 -4.16
C ILE A 74 -4.38 1.96 -3.77
N SER A 75 -4.91 2.07 -2.55
CA SER A 75 -5.52 3.30 -2.05
C SER A 75 -4.58 3.96 -1.05
N THR A 76 -4.21 5.22 -1.34
CA THR A 76 -3.07 5.88 -0.69
C THR A 76 -3.38 6.39 0.70
N GLY A 77 -2.35 6.84 1.41
CA GLY A 77 -2.55 7.79 2.51
C GLY A 77 -3.13 9.12 2.02
N GLY A 78 -3.33 10.03 2.96
CA GLY A 78 -3.89 11.35 2.68
C GLY A 78 -3.87 12.24 3.91
N PRO A 79 -3.95 13.56 3.74
CA PRO A 79 -4.02 14.50 4.85
C PRO A 79 -5.45 14.60 5.41
N GLY A 80 -5.57 15.25 6.57
CA GLY A 80 -6.86 15.58 7.18
C GLY A 80 -7.37 14.52 8.14
N SER A 81 -8.60 14.74 8.61
CA SER A 81 -9.33 13.76 9.41
C SER A 81 -9.96 12.69 8.52
N PRO A 82 -9.95 11.42 8.94
CA PRO A 82 -10.74 10.39 8.27
C PRO A 82 -12.24 10.71 8.31
N TYR A 83 -12.70 11.63 9.17
CA TYR A 83 -14.10 12.07 9.29
C TYR A 83 -14.45 13.31 8.43
N ASP A 84 -13.48 13.99 7.82
CA ASP A 84 -13.72 15.25 7.10
C ASP A 84 -14.69 15.09 5.90
N GLY A 85 -14.80 13.87 5.36
CA GLY A 85 -15.67 13.55 4.23
C GLY A 85 -17.07 13.08 4.60
N ASP A 86 -17.41 12.97 5.89
CA ASP A 86 -18.68 12.36 6.30
C ASP A 86 -19.89 13.10 5.68
N GLY A 87 -20.76 12.32 5.02
CA GLY A 87 -21.91 12.86 4.28
C GLY A 87 -21.60 13.34 2.86
N MET A 88 -20.34 13.34 2.42
CA MET A 88 -19.99 13.68 1.03
C MET A 88 -20.18 12.47 0.09
N PRO A 89 -20.56 12.69 -1.19
CA PRO A 89 -20.79 11.61 -2.15
C PRO A 89 -19.62 10.66 -2.33
N TRP A 90 -18.39 11.17 -2.31
CA TRP A 90 -17.19 10.35 -2.50
C TRP A 90 -16.99 9.34 -1.36
N VAL A 91 -17.44 9.63 -0.13
CA VAL A 91 -17.37 8.67 0.98
C VAL A 91 -18.34 7.53 0.77
N THR A 92 -19.57 7.84 0.34
CA THR A 92 -20.56 6.81 0.00
C THR A 92 -20.07 5.93 -1.15
N ASP A 93 -19.49 6.51 -2.19
CA ASP A 93 -18.90 5.74 -3.29
C ASP A 93 -17.68 4.91 -2.83
N TYR A 94 -16.82 5.46 -1.96
CA TYR A 94 -15.69 4.72 -1.40
C TYR A 94 -16.17 3.57 -0.48
N SER A 95 -17.27 3.72 0.26
CA SER A 95 -17.87 2.59 0.98
C SER A 95 -18.38 1.51 0.03
N GLY A 96 -19.14 1.89 -1.00
CA GLY A 96 -19.60 0.95 -2.03
C GLY A 96 -18.46 0.29 -2.81
N PHE A 97 -17.30 0.95 -2.90
CA PHE A 97 -16.06 0.38 -3.44
C PHE A 97 -15.55 -0.77 -2.60
N LEU A 98 -15.44 -0.57 -1.30
CA LEU A 98 -14.96 -1.59 -0.39
C LEU A 98 -15.85 -2.82 -0.47
N ASP A 99 -17.18 -2.63 -0.45
CA ASP A 99 -18.14 -3.72 -0.59
C ASP A 99 -17.97 -4.45 -1.94
N HIS A 100 -17.81 -3.72 -3.04
CA HIS A 100 -17.57 -4.30 -4.35
C HIS A 100 -16.31 -5.17 -4.40
N VAL A 101 -15.19 -4.71 -3.81
CA VAL A 101 -13.94 -5.48 -3.78
C VAL A 101 -14.12 -6.78 -3.00
N VAL A 102 -14.78 -6.71 -1.84
CA VAL A 102 -15.06 -7.90 -1.01
C VAL A 102 -15.94 -8.88 -1.77
N ASP A 103 -17.05 -8.42 -2.34
CA ASP A 103 -17.95 -9.27 -3.12
C ASP A 103 -17.24 -9.91 -4.32
N SER A 104 -16.37 -9.15 -4.99
CA SER A 104 -15.56 -9.64 -6.11
C SER A 104 -14.57 -10.72 -5.66
N ALA A 105 -13.87 -10.50 -4.56
CA ALA A 105 -12.92 -11.46 -4.00
C ALA A 105 -13.60 -12.75 -3.51
N ILE A 106 -14.79 -12.65 -2.91
CA ILE A 106 -15.58 -13.81 -2.46
C ILE A 106 -16.07 -14.63 -3.66
N ARG A 107 -16.55 -13.99 -4.72
CA ARG A 107 -16.91 -14.69 -5.97
C ARG A 107 -15.70 -15.37 -6.61
N GLY A 108 -14.53 -14.76 -6.51
CA GLY A 108 -13.29 -15.28 -7.07
C GLY A 108 -13.32 -15.31 -8.61
N GLY A 109 -12.49 -16.19 -9.19
CA GLY A 109 -12.42 -16.39 -10.63
C GLY A 109 -11.64 -15.30 -11.37
N GLU A 110 -11.88 -15.20 -12.67
CA GLU A 110 -11.11 -14.32 -13.56
C GLU A 110 -11.42 -12.83 -13.37
N THR A 111 -12.45 -12.42 -12.65
CA THR A 111 -12.82 -11.00 -12.45
C THR A 111 -12.63 -10.53 -11.01
N GLN A 112 -11.99 -11.34 -10.17
CA GLN A 112 -11.76 -10.99 -8.76
C GLN A 112 -10.91 -9.71 -8.63
N SER A 113 -11.26 -8.88 -7.66
CA SER A 113 -10.53 -7.65 -7.35
C SER A 113 -9.87 -7.74 -5.96
N ALA A 114 -8.80 -6.97 -5.76
CA ALA A 114 -8.17 -6.84 -4.45
C ALA A 114 -7.75 -5.40 -4.17
N LEU A 115 -7.76 -5.00 -2.89
CA LEU A 115 -7.37 -3.69 -2.40
C LEU A 115 -6.21 -3.79 -1.40
N PHE A 116 -5.22 -2.93 -1.58
CA PHE A 116 -4.23 -2.58 -0.56
C PHE A 116 -4.44 -1.13 -0.09
N ALA A 117 -4.83 -0.94 1.16
CA ALA A 117 -5.16 0.38 1.72
C ALA A 117 -4.07 0.90 2.68
N ILE A 118 -3.62 2.14 2.49
CA ILE A 118 -2.47 2.72 3.18
C ILE A 118 -2.90 3.94 4.02
N CYS A 119 -2.44 4.03 5.27
CA CYS A 119 -2.58 5.18 6.18
C CYS A 119 -4.03 5.72 6.26
N TYR A 120 -4.34 6.86 5.63
CA TYR A 120 -5.72 7.39 5.56
C TYR A 120 -6.73 6.36 5.01
N SER A 121 -6.36 5.61 3.96
CA SER A 121 -7.23 4.57 3.42
C SER A 121 -7.40 3.39 4.37
N PHE A 122 -6.36 3.06 5.16
CA PHE A 122 -6.48 2.09 6.24
C PHE A 122 -7.51 2.57 7.29
N GLU A 123 -7.48 3.85 7.66
CA GLU A 123 -8.46 4.44 8.58
C GLU A 123 -9.89 4.36 8.00
N MET A 124 -10.06 4.64 6.70
CA MET A 124 -11.36 4.49 6.02
C MET A 124 -11.86 3.04 6.02
N VAL A 125 -10.98 2.07 5.75
CA VAL A 125 -11.30 0.63 5.81
C VAL A 125 -11.72 0.23 7.23
N VAL A 126 -10.96 0.64 8.24
CA VAL A 126 -11.28 0.37 9.65
C VAL A 126 -12.65 0.95 10.03
N ARG A 127 -12.97 2.17 9.58
CA ARG A 127 -14.27 2.81 9.82
C ARG A 127 -15.41 2.07 9.13
N HIS A 128 -15.25 1.73 7.85
CA HIS A 128 -16.27 1.05 7.06
C HIS A 128 -16.70 -0.27 7.68
N PHE A 129 -15.73 -1.12 8.04
CA PHE A 129 -15.97 -2.43 8.66
C PHE A 129 -16.13 -2.36 10.19
N ARG A 130 -16.05 -1.17 10.78
CA ARG A 130 -16.21 -0.91 12.24
C ARG A 130 -15.28 -1.73 13.12
N LEU A 131 -14.05 -1.95 12.65
CA LEU A 131 -13.10 -2.87 13.29
C LEU A 131 -12.50 -2.28 14.58
N ALA A 132 -12.34 -0.97 14.65
CA ALA A 132 -11.62 -0.31 15.73
C ALA A 132 -12.05 1.15 15.84
N ALA A 133 -11.74 1.79 16.97
CA ALA A 133 -11.93 3.22 17.14
C ALA A 133 -10.80 3.99 16.42
N VAL A 134 -11.16 4.93 15.54
CA VAL A 134 -10.19 5.83 14.89
C VAL A 134 -10.19 7.17 15.63
N VAL A 135 -9.11 7.45 16.35
CA VAL A 135 -9.00 8.56 17.30
C VAL A 135 -7.85 9.51 16.94
N PRO A 136 -7.95 10.81 17.28
CA PRO A 136 -6.85 11.73 17.08
C PRO A 136 -5.74 11.45 18.09
N ARG A 137 -4.50 11.63 17.65
CA ARG A 137 -3.34 11.58 18.53
C ARG A 137 -3.10 12.95 19.17
N THR A 138 -2.69 12.96 20.43
CA THR A 138 -2.19 14.17 21.10
C THR A 138 -0.98 14.75 20.39
N GLU A 139 -0.09 13.87 19.92
CA GLU A 139 1.10 14.23 19.17
C GLU A 139 1.18 13.42 17.88
N ARG A 140 1.54 14.11 16.80
CA ARG A 140 1.78 13.49 15.50
C ARG A 140 2.87 12.43 15.64
N LYS A 141 2.64 11.26 15.05
CA LYS A 141 3.67 10.24 14.91
C LYS A 141 4.31 10.34 13.54
N PHE A 142 5.64 10.46 13.50
CA PHE A 142 6.34 10.71 12.25
C PHE A 142 7.80 10.22 12.25
N GLY A 143 8.28 9.75 11.10
CA GLY A 143 9.64 9.25 10.85
C GLY A 143 9.70 7.74 10.61
N VAL A 144 10.91 7.17 10.51
CA VAL A 144 11.06 5.72 10.28
C VAL A 144 11.05 4.97 11.59
N MET A 145 10.02 4.17 11.78
CA MET A 145 9.70 3.53 13.06
C MET A 145 9.71 2.01 12.93
N PRO A 146 10.07 1.28 14.01
CA PRO A 146 9.87 -0.16 14.07
C PRO A 146 8.39 -0.47 14.21
N ILE A 147 7.93 -1.47 13.47
CA ILE A 147 6.58 -2.02 13.49
C ILE A 147 6.70 -3.48 13.86
N TYR A 148 5.90 -3.94 14.83
CA TYR A 148 6.01 -5.29 15.37
C TYR A 148 4.90 -6.17 14.80
N THR A 149 5.29 -7.32 14.28
CA THR A 149 4.35 -8.29 13.72
C THR A 149 3.77 -9.15 14.84
N THR A 150 2.49 -9.50 14.70
CA THR A 150 1.84 -10.53 15.54
C THR A 150 2.24 -11.93 15.06
N PRO A 151 1.92 -12.99 15.82
CA PRO A 151 2.08 -14.37 15.33
C PRO A 151 1.37 -14.60 13.98
N GLU A 152 0.17 -14.06 13.81
CA GLU A 152 -0.59 -14.12 12.56
C GLU A 152 0.15 -13.37 11.44
N GLY A 153 0.69 -12.19 11.72
CA GLY A 153 1.52 -11.43 10.77
C GLY A 153 2.79 -12.18 10.34
N GLN A 154 3.42 -12.90 11.26
CA GLN A 154 4.61 -13.71 10.96
C GLN A 154 4.28 -14.93 10.08
N ALA A 155 3.07 -15.47 10.19
CA ALA A 155 2.59 -16.53 9.30
C ALA A 155 2.11 -15.97 7.95
N HIS A 156 1.54 -14.76 7.94
CA HIS A 156 0.89 -14.17 6.79
C HIS A 156 1.89 -13.77 5.69
N PRO A 157 1.67 -14.10 4.39
CA PRO A 157 2.63 -13.82 3.32
C PRO A 157 3.01 -12.34 3.14
N LEU A 158 2.16 -11.42 3.59
CA LEU A 158 2.44 -9.98 3.56
C LEU A 158 3.64 -9.60 4.45
N LEU A 159 3.72 -10.16 5.66
CA LEU A 159 4.69 -9.74 6.68
C LEU A 159 5.66 -10.84 7.12
N ARG A 160 5.44 -12.10 6.74
CA ARG A 160 6.33 -13.24 6.98
C ARG A 160 7.82 -12.96 6.68
N PRO A 161 8.21 -12.26 5.59
CA PRO A 161 9.62 -11.99 5.32
C PRO A 161 10.34 -11.20 6.43
N PHE A 162 9.61 -10.46 7.27
CA PHE A 162 10.18 -9.55 8.26
C PHE A 162 10.37 -10.17 9.65
N GLY A 163 9.91 -11.39 9.89
CA GLY A 163 9.96 -11.98 11.22
C GLY A 163 9.19 -11.12 12.22
N ASP A 164 9.77 -10.86 13.39
CA ASP A 164 9.12 -10.16 14.51
C ASP A 164 9.00 -8.63 14.34
N ARG A 165 9.65 -8.05 13.32
CA ARG A 165 9.72 -6.60 13.15
C ARG A 165 10.10 -6.16 11.74
N LEU A 166 9.40 -5.15 11.23
CA LEU A 166 9.80 -4.36 10.06
C LEU A 166 10.02 -2.89 10.43
N PHE A 167 10.53 -2.11 9.47
CA PHE A 167 10.72 -0.66 9.63
C PHE A 167 10.06 0.07 8.47
N ALA A 168 9.17 1.01 8.76
CA ALA A 168 8.51 1.79 7.72
C ALA A 168 8.42 3.25 8.13
N PHE A 169 8.15 4.11 7.16
CA PHE A 169 7.84 5.50 7.43
C PHE A 169 6.43 5.61 8.01
N GLU A 170 6.29 6.36 9.10
CA GLU A 170 5.01 6.80 9.64
C GLU A 170 4.91 8.32 9.48
N HIS A 171 3.73 8.84 9.20
CA HIS A 171 3.43 10.28 9.27
C HIS A 171 1.92 10.48 9.45
N ARG A 172 1.44 10.39 10.69
CA ARG A 172 0.01 10.34 11.02
C ARG A 172 -0.33 11.14 12.27
N SER A 173 -1.55 11.70 12.28
CA SER A 173 -2.15 12.38 13.43
C SER A 173 -3.40 11.65 13.94
N TRP A 174 -3.76 10.54 13.30
CA TRP A 174 -4.87 9.66 13.66
C TRP A 174 -4.36 8.24 13.83
N GLU A 175 -5.12 7.44 14.57
CA GLU A 175 -4.79 6.05 14.81
C GLU A 175 -6.02 5.19 15.07
N ALA A 176 -5.96 3.95 14.59
CA ALA A 176 -6.90 2.90 14.98
C ALA A 176 -6.42 2.23 16.28
N VAL A 177 -7.29 2.20 17.28
CA VAL A 177 -7.07 1.57 18.59
C VAL A 177 -8.28 0.75 19.01
N ASP A 178 -8.10 -0.12 20.00
CA ASP A 178 -9.18 -0.90 20.61
C ASP A 178 -9.91 -1.78 19.57
N LEU A 179 -9.14 -2.67 18.91
CA LEU A 179 -9.61 -3.62 17.90
C LEU A 179 -10.70 -4.55 18.45
N ASP A 180 -11.80 -4.70 17.72
CA ASP A 180 -12.76 -5.78 17.90
C ASP A 180 -12.25 -7.03 17.16
N GLU A 181 -11.43 -7.82 17.86
CA GLU A 181 -10.82 -9.04 17.32
C GLU A 181 -11.89 -10.08 16.91
N ARG A 182 -13.02 -10.15 17.62
CA ARG A 182 -14.12 -11.09 17.28
C ARG A 182 -14.79 -10.71 15.98
N LEU A 183 -15.04 -9.41 15.77
CA LEU A 183 -15.59 -8.91 14.51
C LEU A 183 -14.61 -9.17 13.37
N LEU A 184 -13.33 -8.88 13.55
CA LEU A 184 -12.30 -9.14 12.54
C LEU A 184 -12.25 -10.63 12.15
N GLU A 185 -12.21 -11.54 13.12
CA GLU A 185 -12.25 -12.99 12.90
C GLU A 185 -13.52 -13.43 12.16
N SER A 186 -14.67 -12.84 12.48
CA SER A 186 -15.94 -13.16 11.82
C SER A 186 -15.97 -12.76 10.32
N LEU A 187 -15.12 -11.82 9.93
CA LEU A 187 -14.90 -11.42 8.53
C LEU A 187 -13.81 -12.26 7.84
N GLY A 188 -13.23 -13.23 8.54
CA GLY A 188 -12.10 -14.03 8.08
C GLY A 188 -10.76 -13.30 8.11
N GLY A 189 -10.69 -12.16 8.79
CA GLY A 189 -9.49 -11.34 8.89
C GLY A 189 -8.58 -11.72 10.05
N SER A 190 -7.39 -11.10 10.07
CA SER A 190 -6.41 -11.25 11.14
C SER A 190 -5.61 -9.97 11.38
N LEU A 191 -5.24 -9.75 12.64
CA LEU A 191 -4.35 -8.66 13.01
C LEU A 191 -2.92 -9.05 12.66
N LEU A 192 -2.25 -8.26 11.81
CA LEU A 192 -0.91 -8.58 11.32
C LEU A 192 0.22 -7.83 12.04
N ALA A 193 -0.03 -6.59 12.48
CA ALA A 193 0.99 -5.77 13.09
C ALA A 193 0.45 -4.73 14.07
N ARG A 194 1.26 -4.43 15.09
CA ARG A 194 1.00 -3.46 16.17
C ARG A 194 2.19 -2.53 16.37
N GLU A 195 1.92 -1.39 16.99
CA GLU A 195 2.92 -0.41 17.41
C GLU A 195 3.78 -0.89 18.59
N SER A 196 3.23 -1.80 19.39
CA SER A 196 3.85 -2.36 20.60
C SER A 196 3.99 -3.86 20.51
N ARG A 197 4.89 -4.41 21.34
CA ARG A 197 5.03 -5.84 21.60
C ARG A 197 5.28 -6.11 23.08
N ASP A 198 5.25 -7.37 23.48
CA ASP A 198 5.49 -7.79 24.86
C ASP A 198 6.79 -7.19 25.43
N GLY A 199 6.67 -6.58 26.62
CA GLY A 199 7.77 -5.89 27.30
C GLY A 199 8.17 -4.53 26.71
N MET A 200 7.55 -4.06 25.63
CA MET A 200 7.82 -2.74 25.03
C MET A 200 6.55 -2.07 24.49
N SER A 201 5.96 -1.19 25.30
CA SER A 201 4.85 -0.33 24.89
C SER A 201 5.36 0.96 24.23
N LYS A 202 4.98 1.19 22.98
CA LYS A 202 5.20 2.41 22.20
C LYS A 202 3.90 3.08 21.76
N GLY A 203 2.76 2.56 22.20
CA GLY A 203 1.42 3.00 21.86
C GLY A 203 0.48 1.84 21.58
N ARG A 204 -0.81 2.13 21.36
CA ARG A 204 -1.86 1.11 21.22
C ARG A 204 -2.28 0.89 19.77
N ALA A 205 -1.61 1.54 18.81
CA ALA A 205 -2.08 1.54 17.44
C ALA A 205 -2.00 0.16 16.80
N ILE A 206 -3.06 -0.17 16.07
CA ILE A 206 -3.11 -1.24 15.08
C ILE A 206 -2.39 -0.72 13.83
N LEU A 207 -1.48 -1.51 13.27
CA LEU A 207 -0.62 -1.06 12.17
C LEU A 207 -0.78 -1.87 10.88
N GLY A 208 -1.30 -3.09 10.94
CA GLY A 208 -1.56 -3.90 9.75
C GLY A 208 -2.68 -4.92 9.99
N LEU A 209 -3.56 -5.06 9.01
CA LEU A 209 -4.70 -5.96 9.01
C LEU A 209 -4.79 -6.72 7.68
N ASP A 210 -5.02 -8.02 7.74
CA ASP A 210 -5.73 -8.76 6.70
C ASP A 210 -7.20 -8.65 7.07
N VAL A 211 -7.97 -7.83 6.34
CA VAL A 211 -9.27 -7.36 6.85
C VAL A 211 -10.37 -8.36 6.57
N THR A 212 -10.43 -8.81 5.32
CA THR A 212 -11.39 -9.78 4.81
C THR A 212 -10.97 -10.18 3.39
N ALA A 213 -11.78 -10.99 2.71
CA ALA A 213 -11.53 -11.41 1.33
C ALA A 213 -11.16 -10.22 0.43
N GLY A 214 -9.93 -10.26 -0.09
CA GLY A 214 -9.42 -9.27 -1.05
C GLY A 214 -8.95 -7.94 -0.45
N VAL A 215 -9.05 -7.70 0.86
CA VAL A 215 -8.70 -6.41 1.47
C VAL A 215 -7.59 -6.58 2.50
N GLU A 216 -6.43 -6.00 2.21
CA GLU A 216 -5.32 -5.87 3.16
C GLU A 216 -4.99 -4.41 3.37
N SER A 217 -4.64 -4.03 4.59
CA SER A 217 -4.43 -2.61 4.91
C SER A 217 -3.35 -2.39 5.95
N VAL A 218 -2.67 -1.26 5.85
CA VAL A 218 -1.58 -0.86 6.74
C VAL A 218 -1.66 0.62 7.09
N GLN A 219 -1.42 0.95 8.36
CA GLN A 219 -1.43 2.34 8.84
C GLN A 219 -0.14 3.10 8.46
N PHE A 220 0.96 2.37 8.27
CA PHE A 220 2.26 2.91 7.89
C PHE A 220 2.42 3.04 6.37
N HIS A 221 3.53 3.64 5.92
CA HIS A 221 3.81 3.92 4.52
C HIS A 221 4.88 2.96 3.96
N PRO A 222 4.51 1.75 3.50
CA PRO A 222 5.46 0.85 2.85
C PRO A 222 5.92 1.37 1.48
N GLU A 223 5.21 2.31 0.88
CA GLU A 223 5.57 2.97 -0.38
C GLU A 223 6.70 3.99 -0.23
N ALA A 224 7.06 4.40 0.99
CA ALA A 224 8.08 5.43 1.18
C ALA A 224 9.47 4.92 0.79
N ASP A 225 10.09 5.57 -0.21
CA ASP A 225 11.45 5.26 -0.63
C ASP A 225 12.51 6.00 0.19
N ARG A 226 13.73 5.47 0.21
CA ARG A 226 14.85 6.10 0.93
C ARG A 226 15.13 7.53 0.46
N PRO A 227 15.23 7.84 -0.85
CA PRO A 227 15.47 9.21 -1.30
C PRO A 227 14.41 10.20 -0.81
N GLY A 228 13.12 9.83 -0.85
CA GLY A 228 12.03 10.66 -0.39
C GLY A 228 12.09 10.93 1.11
N VAL A 229 12.34 9.89 1.92
CA VAL A 229 12.48 10.06 3.39
C VAL A 229 13.75 10.84 3.75
N MET A 230 14.86 10.62 3.04
CA MET A 230 16.10 11.38 3.22
C MET A 230 15.90 12.87 2.92
N ASN A 231 15.19 13.20 1.85
CA ASN A 231 14.86 14.58 1.51
C ASN A 231 13.92 15.23 2.53
N TRP A 232 13.00 14.45 3.12
CA TRP A 232 12.13 14.95 4.17
C TRP A 232 12.91 15.22 5.47
N VAL A 233 13.76 14.29 5.93
CA VAL A 233 14.50 14.44 7.19
C VAL A 233 15.62 15.48 7.11
N SER A 234 16.22 15.70 5.94
CA SER A 234 17.31 16.67 5.76
C SER A 234 16.85 18.13 5.88
N ARG A 235 15.54 18.39 5.80
CA ARG A 235 14.97 19.72 6.00
C ARG A 235 15.16 20.17 7.46
N PRO A 236 15.78 21.33 7.73
CA PRO A 236 16.10 21.77 9.09
C PRO A 236 14.90 21.78 10.05
N GLU A 237 13.73 22.20 9.57
CA GLU A 237 12.50 22.24 10.35
C GLU A 237 11.97 20.85 10.69
N GLN A 238 12.12 19.87 9.81
CA GLN A 238 11.69 18.48 10.06
C GLN A 238 12.66 17.79 11.03
N ALA A 239 13.96 18.01 10.84
CA ALA A 239 14.98 17.54 11.76
C ALA A 239 14.77 18.13 13.17
N ALA A 240 14.52 19.44 13.27
CA ALA A 240 14.25 20.11 14.55
C ALA A 240 12.97 19.59 15.20
N ALA A 241 11.88 19.46 14.46
CA ALA A 241 10.63 18.89 14.96
C ALA A 241 10.81 17.45 15.46
N PHE A 242 11.55 16.62 14.71
CA PHE A 242 11.83 15.24 15.11
C PHE A 242 12.67 15.17 16.39
N LYS A 243 13.72 15.98 16.50
CA LYS A 243 14.56 16.05 17.69
C LYS A 243 13.78 16.54 18.91
N ALA A 244 12.87 17.49 18.71
CA ALA A 244 11.99 17.97 19.78
C ALA A 244 11.02 16.86 20.26
N ALA A 245 10.46 16.07 19.34
CA ALA A 245 9.50 15.02 19.67
C ALA A 245 10.16 13.75 20.25
N TYR A 246 11.30 13.33 19.72
CA TYR A 246 11.88 12.00 20.02
C TYR A 246 13.30 12.04 20.59
N GLY A 247 13.92 13.22 20.66
CA GLY A 247 15.29 13.40 21.13
C GLY A 247 16.37 13.09 20.08
N GLU A 248 17.58 13.59 20.34
CA GLU A 248 18.73 13.46 19.42
C GLU A 248 19.14 12.00 19.20
N VAL A 249 19.10 11.16 20.24
CA VAL A 249 19.50 9.75 20.15
C VAL A 249 18.61 8.99 19.15
N THR A 250 17.29 9.22 19.21
CA THR A 250 16.32 8.61 18.29
C THR A 250 16.49 9.14 16.88
N TYR A 251 16.77 10.43 16.72
CA TYR A 251 17.07 11.02 15.42
C TYR A 251 18.27 10.34 14.74
N GLN A 252 19.38 10.18 15.47
CA GLN A 252 20.55 9.48 14.94
C GLN A 252 20.27 7.99 14.65
N ALA A 253 19.43 7.34 15.46
CA ALA A 253 19.01 5.96 15.20
C ALA A 253 18.15 5.83 13.94
N MET A 254 17.31 6.83 13.65
CA MET A 254 16.53 6.90 12.42
C MET A 254 17.44 7.08 11.20
N LEU A 255 18.46 7.94 11.26
CA LEU A 255 19.42 8.07 10.16
C LEU A 255 20.14 6.75 9.86
N ARG A 256 20.63 6.05 10.89
CA ARG A 256 21.20 4.69 10.74
C ARG A 256 20.20 3.68 10.18
N THR A 257 18.91 3.87 10.42
CA THR A 257 17.84 3.02 9.88
C THR A 257 17.67 3.20 8.38
N LEU A 258 17.85 4.42 7.88
CA LEU A 258 17.80 4.73 6.46
C LEU A 258 18.98 4.11 5.70
N ASP A 259 20.12 3.98 6.35
CA ASP A 259 21.33 3.39 5.76
C ASP A 259 21.33 1.86 5.68
N ASP A 260 20.56 1.17 6.55
CA ASP A 260 20.48 -0.30 6.59
C ASP A 260 19.49 -0.83 5.53
N PRO A 261 19.94 -1.54 4.48
CA PRO A 261 19.07 -2.02 3.41
C PRO A 261 18.03 -3.03 3.89
N ARG A 262 18.22 -3.66 5.06
CA ARG A 262 17.28 -4.62 5.65
C ARG A 262 16.08 -3.95 6.34
N ARG A 263 16.00 -2.62 6.34
CA ARG A 263 14.98 -1.83 7.05
C ARG A 263 14.00 -1.19 6.06
N LEU A 264 14.02 0.13 5.91
CA LEU A 264 13.06 0.85 5.06
C LEU A 264 13.05 0.32 3.62
N ALA A 265 14.24 0.10 3.04
CA ALA A 265 14.38 -0.39 1.67
C ALA A 265 13.75 -1.78 1.50
N ARG A 266 13.94 -2.68 2.48
CA ARG A 266 13.32 -4.00 2.48
C ARG A 266 11.80 -3.94 2.56
N THR A 267 11.24 -3.04 3.38
CA THR A 267 9.78 -2.82 3.45
C THR A 267 9.22 -2.42 2.09
N TYR A 268 9.82 -1.41 1.46
CA TYR A 268 9.40 -0.94 0.14
C TYR A 268 9.54 -2.01 -0.95
N ALA A 269 10.61 -2.82 -0.91
CA ALA A 269 10.85 -3.87 -1.88
C ALA A 269 9.88 -5.06 -1.78
N LEU A 270 9.33 -5.33 -0.59
CA LEU A 270 8.62 -6.60 -0.35
C LEU A 270 7.13 -6.46 -0.03
N VAL A 271 6.69 -5.39 0.65
CA VAL A 271 5.29 -5.31 1.13
C VAL A 271 4.31 -5.16 -0.04
N ILE A 272 4.31 -4.01 -0.73
CA ILE A 272 3.41 -3.78 -1.87
C ILE A 272 3.76 -4.72 -3.04
N PRO A 273 5.03 -4.87 -3.46
CA PRO A 273 5.36 -5.78 -4.57
C PRO A 273 5.01 -7.24 -4.30
N GLY A 274 5.13 -7.69 -3.04
CA GLY A 274 4.75 -9.03 -2.61
C GLY A 274 3.25 -9.24 -2.64
N TRP A 275 2.49 -8.25 -2.15
CA TRP A 275 1.03 -8.21 -2.27
C TRP A 275 0.57 -8.29 -3.73
N MET A 276 1.12 -7.42 -4.61
CA MET A 276 0.78 -7.40 -6.04
C MET A 276 1.08 -8.74 -6.71
N SER A 277 2.23 -9.34 -6.42
CA SER A 277 2.61 -10.66 -6.98
C SER A 277 1.64 -11.76 -6.54
N ARG A 278 1.27 -11.78 -5.26
CA ARG A 278 0.31 -12.77 -4.74
C ARG A 278 -1.06 -12.62 -5.40
N ARG A 279 -1.59 -11.39 -5.47
CA ARG A 279 -2.92 -11.14 -6.06
C ARG A 279 -2.94 -11.38 -7.57
N PHE A 280 -1.84 -11.04 -8.27
CA PHE A 280 -1.67 -11.41 -9.67
C PHE A 280 -1.68 -12.93 -9.88
N ASN A 281 -0.98 -13.71 -9.04
CA ASN A 281 -0.96 -15.17 -9.19
C ASN A 281 -2.35 -15.80 -8.95
N MET A 282 -3.18 -15.20 -8.09
CA MET A 282 -4.58 -15.63 -7.94
C MET A 282 -5.38 -15.45 -9.23
N LEU A 283 -5.14 -14.37 -9.99
CA LEU A 283 -5.75 -14.15 -11.31
C LEU A 283 -5.15 -15.05 -12.39
N ALA A 284 -3.84 -15.30 -12.31
CA ALA A 284 -3.11 -16.13 -13.28
C ALA A 284 -3.72 -17.51 -13.45
N GLN A 285 -4.19 -18.10 -12.36
CA GLN A 285 -4.87 -19.40 -12.31
C GLN A 285 -6.13 -19.47 -13.19
N PHE A 286 -6.78 -18.33 -13.44
CA PHE A 286 -8.01 -18.26 -14.24
C PHE A 286 -7.79 -17.65 -15.62
N ARG A 287 -6.83 -16.72 -15.74
CA ARG A 287 -6.62 -15.93 -16.97
C ARG A 287 -5.54 -16.47 -17.91
N GLY A 288 -4.98 -17.64 -17.59
CA GLY A 288 -3.91 -18.25 -18.39
C GLY A 288 -2.59 -17.47 -18.33
N TYR A 289 -2.37 -16.68 -17.28
CA TYR A 289 -1.08 -16.02 -17.07
C TYR A 289 -0.07 -17.02 -16.50
N VAL A 290 1.20 -16.83 -16.82
CA VAL A 290 2.34 -17.41 -16.10
C VAL A 290 2.49 -16.71 -14.76
N GLU A 291 2.42 -17.48 -13.67
CA GLU A 291 2.62 -16.98 -12.31
C GLU A 291 3.99 -16.33 -12.13
N LEU A 292 4.03 -15.30 -11.30
CA LEU A 292 5.27 -14.64 -10.90
C LEU A 292 5.87 -15.33 -9.68
N PRO A 293 7.21 -15.43 -9.57
CA PRO A 293 7.83 -15.80 -8.31
C PRO A 293 7.54 -14.75 -7.21
N PRO A 294 7.98 -14.94 -5.96
CA PRO A 294 8.03 -13.85 -4.98
C PRO A 294 9.02 -12.74 -5.41
N PRO A 295 8.83 -11.47 -4.98
CA PRO A 295 9.84 -10.42 -5.22
C PRO A 295 11.15 -10.77 -4.50
N SER A 296 12.29 -10.43 -5.10
CA SER A 296 13.61 -10.70 -4.53
C SER A 296 14.12 -9.52 -3.70
N GLU A 297 14.84 -9.81 -2.61
CA GLU A 297 15.51 -8.77 -1.82
C GLU A 297 16.61 -8.04 -2.61
N SER A 298 17.17 -8.68 -3.64
CA SER A 298 18.15 -8.07 -4.56
C SER A 298 17.59 -6.92 -5.39
N GLN A 299 16.26 -6.79 -5.51
CA GLN A 299 15.65 -5.59 -6.10
C GLN A 299 15.79 -4.36 -5.19
N ALA A 300 16.29 -4.51 -3.97
CA ALA A 300 16.77 -3.39 -3.16
C ALA A 300 17.95 -2.64 -3.82
N ASP A 301 18.63 -3.23 -4.81
CA ASP A 301 19.67 -2.54 -5.60
C ASP A 301 19.07 -1.58 -6.65
N ILE A 302 17.77 -1.67 -6.95
CA ILE A 302 17.05 -0.71 -7.82
C ILE A 302 16.92 0.66 -7.14
N PHE A 303 17.09 0.74 -5.81
CA PHE A 303 17.07 1.99 -5.03
C PHE A 303 18.19 2.98 -5.36
N ALA A 304 19.18 2.58 -6.16
CA ALA A 304 20.30 3.44 -6.54
C ALA A 304 20.08 4.20 -7.86
N SER A 305 19.06 3.85 -8.66
CA SER A 305 18.86 4.51 -9.96
C SER A 305 18.05 5.81 -9.82
N PRO A 306 18.54 6.95 -10.34
CA PRO A 306 17.78 8.18 -10.37
C PRO A 306 16.48 8.00 -11.17
N PRO A 307 15.44 8.81 -10.88
CA PRO A 307 14.17 8.69 -11.59
C PRO A 307 14.38 8.77 -13.10
N ILE A 308 13.69 7.88 -13.82
CA ILE A 308 13.56 7.98 -15.27
C ILE A 308 12.99 9.37 -15.56
N GLN A 309 13.78 10.22 -16.22
CA GLN A 309 13.28 11.47 -16.75
C GLN A 309 12.20 11.13 -17.77
N ASP A 310 11.01 11.71 -17.60
CA ASP A 310 9.95 11.68 -18.59
C ASP A 310 10.55 12.05 -19.95
N ARG A 311 10.58 11.08 -20.88
CA ARG A 311 10.79 11.44 -22.28
C ARG A 311 9.54 12.22 -22.69
N PRO A 312 9.67 13.45 -23.20
CA PRO A 312 8.52 14.13 -23.76
C PRO A 312 7.93 13.25 -24.85
N ALA A 313 6.61 13.08 -24.80
CA ALA A 313 5.85 12.48 -25.88
C ALA A 313 6.27 13.18 -27.18
N GLN A 314 6.88 12.43 -28.09
CA GLN A 314 7.06 12.92 -29.44
C GLN A 314 5.67 13.19 -30.00
N ALA A 315 5.35 14.48 -30.10
CA ALA A 315 4.20 14.94 -30.83
C ALA A 315 4.30 14.37 -32.25
N ALA A 316 3.32 13.56 -32.63
CA ALA A 316 3.10 13.22 -34.02
C ALA A 316 2.77 14.54 -34.75
N SER A 317 3.72 15.04 -35.53
CA SER A 317 3.47 16.05 -36.55
C SER A 317 3.39 15.35 -37.90
N ALA A 318 2.20 15.43 -38.50
CA ALA A 318 1.84 15.34 -39.92
C ALA A 318 2.57 14.29 -40.80
#